data_AF-A0A0U1NJY5-F1
#
_entry.id   AF-A0A0U1NJY5-F1
#
_cell.length_a   1.000
_cell.length_b   1.000
_cell.length_c   1.000
_cell.angle_alpha   90.00
_cell.angle_beta   90.00
_cell.angle_gamma   90.00
#
_symmetry.space_group_name_H-M   'P 1'
#
loop_
_entity.id
_entity.type
_entity.pdbx_description
1 polymer ?
#
loop_
_entity_poly.entity_id
_entity_poly.type
_entity_poly.pdbx_seq_one_letter_code
_entity_poly.pdbx_strand_id
1 'polypeptide(L)'
;MTLRPHNPFMTIYFQIAQDYFHRMGGAGRYEGFQEWHPALLTLACALEAVENPNLGAVWSRLPNAIVQKCDGLRSKIIQSFRRDLEPFEHKLDCVRTGADLLVQELSTNHRGKPLSHTDIELLERVKLEFNLALSGKSESHDFVNRGK
;
A
#
# COMPACT_ATOMS: atom_id res chain seq x y z
N MET A 1 12.18 -24.37 -6.96
CA MET A 1 11.13 -23.56 -6.31
C MET A 1 11.83 -22.43 -5.59
N THR A 2 11.87 -21.24 -6.17
CA THR A 2 12.46 -20.06 -5.54
C THR A 2 11.49 -19.53 -4.49
N LEU A 3 11.82 -19.74 -3.21
CA LEU A 3 11.16 -19.05 -2.09
C LEU A 3 11.39 -17.54 -2.32
N ARG A 4 10.41 -16.84 -2.88
CA ARG A 4 10.41 -15.37 -2.85
C ARG A 4 10.50 -14.99 -1.36
N PRO A 5 11.40 -14.08 -0.96
CA PRO A 5 11.46 -13.64 0.43
C PRO A 5 10.07 -13.15 0.84
N HIS A 6 9.59 -13.67 1.96
CA HIS A 6 8.25 -13.39 2.48
C HIS A 6 8.20 -11.91 2.90
N ASN A 7 7.73 -11.03 2.03
CA ASN A 7 7.58 -9.62 2.34
C ASN A 7 6.24 -9.41 3.07
N PRO A 8 6.23 -8.87 4.31
CA PRO A 8 5.01 -8.64 5.08
C PRO A 8 3.93 -7.87 4.32
N PHE A 9 4.33 -6.94 3.45
CA PHE A 9 3.42 -6.15 2.62
C PHE A 9 2.55 -7.01 1.71
N MET A 10 3.17 -7.98 1.03
CA MET A 10 2.46 -8.88 0.12
C MET A 10 1.47 -9.74 0.90
N THR A 11 1.92 -10.30 2.02
CA THR A 11 1.08 -11.15 2.87
C THR A 11 -0.12 -10.39 3.42
N ILE A 12 0.10 -9.20 3.97
CA ILE A 12 -0.96 -8.37 4.56
C ILE A 12 -1.95 -7.87 3.49
N TYR A 13 -1.45 -7.50 2.30
CA TYR A 13 -2.31 -7.15 1.17
C TYR A 13 -3.27 -8.29 0.83
N PHE A 14 -2.74 -9.47 0.49
CA PHE A 14 -3.56 -10.59 0.01
C PHE A 14 -4.46 -11.17 1.09
N GLN A 15 -3.94 -11.35 2.31
CA GLN A 15 -4.62 -12.11 3.37
C GLN A 15 -5.52 -11.24 4.25
N ILE A 16 -5.36 -9.92 4.23
CA ILE A 16 -6.14 -9.03 5.11
C ILE A 16 -6.91 -8.02 4.28
N ALA A 17 -6.23 -7.15 3.53
CA ALA A 17 -6.90 -6.05 2.84
C ALA A 17 -7.79 -6.56 1.69
N GLN A 18 -7.21 -7.31 0.75
CA GLN A 18 -7.91 -7.80 -0.43
C GLN A 18 -8.97 -8.85 -0.04
N ASP A 19 -8.64 -9.80 0.83
CA ASP A 19 -9.59 -10.80 1.33
C ASP A 19 -10.80 -10.15 2.01
N TYR A 20 -10.62 -9.09 2.81
CA TYR A 20 -11.73 -8.37 3.43
C TYR A 20 -12.67 -7.78 2.38
N PHE A 21 -12.15 -7.04 1.38
CA PHE A 21 -13.00 -6.42 0.37
C PHE A 21 -13.67 -7.45 -0.55
N HIS A 22 -13.00 -8.57 -0.87
CA HIS A 22 -13.63 -9.68 -1.58
C HIS A 22 -14.80 -10.29 -0.81
N ARG A 23 -14.65 -10.56 0.48
CA ARG A 23 -15.73 -11.15 1.30
C ARG A 23 -16.90 -10.20 1.51
N MET A 24 -16.60 -8.91 1.65
CA MET A 24 -17.60 -7.88 1.95
C MET A 24 -18.24 -7.27 0.71
N GLY A 25 -17.80 -7.69 -0.49
CA GLY A 25 -18.35 -7.23 -1.76
C GLY A 25 -17.91 -5.83 -2.17
N GLY A 26 -16.79 -5.30 -1.65
CA GLY A 26 -16.13 -4.04 -2.05
C GLY A 26 -17.02 -2.99 -2.73
N ALA A 27 -17.08 -3.07 -4.07
CA ALA A 27 -17.83 -2.18 -4.96
C ALA A 27 -19.35 -2.10 -4.69
N GLY A 28 -19.95 -3.19 -4.20
CA GLY A 28 -21.38 -3.27 -3.87
C GLY A 28 -21.72 -2.82 -2.45
N ARG A 29 -20.73 -2.57 -1.59
CA ARG A 29 -20.97 -2.25 -0.16
C ARG A 29 -20.52 -0.85 0.23
N TYR A 30 -19.42 -0.35 -0.34
CA TYR A 30 -18.83 0.92 0.07
C TYR A 30 -18.94 1.94 -1.06
N GLU A 31 -19.62 3.05 -0.78
CA GLU A 31 -19.74 4.16 -1.72
C GLU A 31 -18.36 4.69 -2.12
N GLY A 32 -18.17 4.87 -3.43
CA GLY A 32 -16.91 5.33 -4.00
C GLY A 32 -15.80 4.29 -3.97
N PHE A 33 -16.06 3.01 -3.65
CA PHE A 33 -15.05 1.96 -3.75
C PHE A 33 -14.56 1.78 -5.20
N GLN A 34 -13.26 1.53 -5.33
CA GLN A 34 -12.57 1.22 -6.57
C GLN A 34 -11.56 0.12 -6.24
N GLU A 35 -11.31 -0.76 -7.21
CA GLU A 35 -10.50 -1.97 -7.03
C GLU A 35 -9.04 -1.70 -6.61
N TRP A 36 -8.54 -0.46 -6.77
CA TRP A 36 -7.19 -0.08 -6.33
C TRP A 36 -7.13 0.36 -4.86
N HIS A 37 -8.27 0.63 -4.21
CA HIS A 37 -8.31 1.07 -2.81
C HIS A 37 -7.71 0.08 -1.82
N PRO A 38 -7.88 -1.26 -1.95
CA PRO A 38 -7.20 -2.21 -1.06
C PRO A 38 -5.67 -2.06 -1.08
N ALA A 39 -5.09 -1.80 -2.26
CA ALA A 39 -3.65 -1.61 -2.42
C ALA A 39 -3.19 -0.30 -1.77
N LEU A 40 -3.89 0.82 -2.02
CA LEU A 40 -3.53 2.09 -1.39
C LEU A 40 -3.76 2.07 0.13
N LEU A 41 -4.84 1.45 0.62
CA LEU A 41 -5.09 1.26 2.05
C LEU A 41 -3.94 0.49 2.72
N THR A 42 -3.47 -0.57 2.07
CA THR A 42 -2.33 -1.36 2.56
C THR A 42 -1.07 -0.49 2.65
N LEU A 43 -0.76 0.28 1.59
CA LEU A 43 0.39 1.19 1.60
C LEU A 43 0.29 2.27 2.68
N ALA A 44 -0.88 2.90 2.81
CA ALA A 44 -1.11 3.94 3.82
C ALA A 44 -0.90 3.39 5.24
N CYS A 45 -1.42 2.19 5.52
CA CYS A 45 -1.22 1.53 6.82
C CYS A 45 0.25 1.12 7.05
N ALA A 46 0.94 0.66 6.01
CA ALA A 46 2.36 0.29 6.09
C ALA A 46 3.22 1.51 6.42
N LEU A 47 2.97 2.62 5.73
CA LEU A 47 3.64 3.90 5.96
C LEU A 47 3.35 4.44 7.37
N GLU A 48 2.13 4.26 7.88
CA GLU A 48 1.76 4.64 9.25
C GLU A 48 2.45 3.75 10.30
N ALA A 49 2.58 2.46 10.02
CA ALA A 49 3.29 1.54 10.90
C ALA A 49 4.80 1.84 11.01
N VAL A 50 5.39 2.47 10.00
CA VAL A 50 6.79 2.92 9.99
C VAL A 50 6.95 4.42 10.26
N GLU A 51 5.89 5.08 10.72
CA GLU A 51 5.89 6.50 11.11
C GLU A 51 6.34 7.46 10.00
N ASN A 52 6.01 7.14 8.74
CA ASN A 52 6.37 8.00 7.61
C ASN A 52 5.59 9.34 7.67
N PRO A 53 6.24 10.50 7.51
CA PRO A 53 5.57 11.79 7.62
C PRO A 53 4.60 12.10 6.46
N ASN A 54 4.71 11.42 5.31
CA ASN A 54 3.94 11.74 4.09
C ASN A 54 2.54 11.10 4.03
N LEU A 55 1.91 10.86 5.19
CA LEU A 55 0.66 10.10 5.27
C LEU A 55 -0.59 10.90 4.92
N GLY A 56 -0.62 12.20 5.23
CA GLY A 56 -1.82 13.02 5.08
C GLY A 56 -2.38 13.02 3.65
N ALA A 57 -1.49 13.15 2.66
CA ALA A 57 -1.84 13.14 1.24
C ALA A 57 -2.28 11.77 0.72
N VAL A 58 -1.86 10.68 1.37
CA VAL A 58 -2.27 9.32 1.00
C VAL A 58 -3.68 9.04 1.53
N TRP A 59 -3.94 9.40 2.79
CA TRP A 59 -5.26 9.20 3.41
C TRP A 59 -6.36 10.01 2.73
N SER A 60 -6.06 11.22 2.24
CA SER A 60 -7.05 12.07 1.55
C SER A 60 -7.54 11.50 0.22
N ARG A 61 -6.84 10.51 -0.34
CA ARG A 61 -7.19 9.87 -1.62
C ARG A 61 -8.05 8.62 -1.44
N LEU A 62 -8.19 8.13 -0.22
CA LEU A 62 -9.09 7.04 0.11
C LEU A 62 -10.46 7.61 0.52
N PRO A 63 -11.58 7.02 0.07
CA PRO A 63 -12.89 7.40 0.57
C PRO A 63 -12.97 7.21 2.08
N ASN A 64 -13.60 8.16 2.80
CA ASN A 64 -13.76 8.08 4.25
C ASN A 64 -14.41 6.77 4.72
N ALA A 65 -15.33 6.20 3.93
CA ALA A 65 -15.94 4.90 4.22
C ALA A 65 -14.90 3.77 4.31
N ILE A 66 -13.91 3.78 3.42
CA ILE A 66 -12.82 2.78 3.39
C ILE A 66 -11.88 2.96 4.58
N VAL A 67 -11.58 4.20 4.94
CA VAL A 67 -10.64 4.51 6.03
C VAL A 67 -11.23 4.23 7.41
N GLN A 68 -12.51 4.56 7.62
CA GLN A 68 -13.11 4.61 8.96
C GLN A 68 -14.25 3.62 9.19
N LYS A 69 -14.89 3.08 8.14
CA LYS A 69 -16.12 2.28 8.27
C LYS A 69 -15.96 0.81 7.87
N CYS A 70 -14.74 0.32 7.70
CA CYS A 70 -14.44 -1.08 7.39
C CYS A 70 -14.14 -1.90 8.64
N ASP A 71 -15.01 -1.88 9.66
CA ASP A 71 -14.95 -2.77 10.84
C ASP A 71 -13.55 -2.86 11.52
N GLY A 72 -12.83 -1.74 11.63
CA GLY A 72 -11.49 -1.70 12.22
C GLY A 72 -10.37 -2.27 11.35
N LEU A 73 -10.61 -2.51 10.04
CA LEU A 73 -9.63 -3.04 9.09
C LEU A 73 -8.32 -2.26 9.10
N ARG A 74 -8.36 -0.92 9.10
CA ARG A 74 -7.16 -0.06 9.18
C ARG A 74 -6.30 -0.43 10.39
N SER A 75 -6.89 -0.46 11.58
CA SER A 75 -6.18 -0.80 12.82
C SER A 75 -5.58 -2.21 12.77
N LYS A 76 -6.31 -3.17 12.21
CA LYS A 76 -5.84 -4.55 12.03
C LYS A 76 -4.64 -4.65 11.08
N ILE A 77 -4.66 -3.91 9.97
CA ILE A 77 -3.56 -3.85 9.00
C ILE A 77 -2.34 -3.19 9.65
N ILE A 78 -2.50 -2.03 10.30
CA ILE A 78 -1.40 -1.32 10.99
C ILE A 78 -0.76 -2.21 12.06
N GLN A 79 -1.56 -2.90 12.88
CA GLN A 79 -1.03 -3.80 13.91
C GLN A 79 -0.26 -4.97 13.31
N SER A 80 -0.74 -5.54 12.20
CA SER A 80 -0.02 -6.59 11.48
C SER A 80 1.32 -6.08 10.95
N PHE A 81 1.37 -4.89 10.36
CA PHE A 81 2.63 -4.30 9.92
C PHE A 81 3.59 -4.02 11.06
N ARG A 82 3.12 -3.45 12.19
CA ARG A 82 3.97 -3.19 13.36
C ARG A 82 4.62 -4.47 13.89
N ARG A 83 3.87 -5.57 13.91
CA ARG A 83 4.38 -6.90 14.31
C ARG A 83 5.34 -7.47 13.27
N ASP A 84 4.94 -7.50 12.00
CA ASP A 84 5.63 -8.26 10.97
C ASP A 84 6.84 -7.50 10.39
N LEU A 85 6.90 -6.17 10.56
CA LEU A 85 8.08 -5.36 10.24
C LEU A 85 9.04 -5.18 11.42
N GLU A 86 8.69 -5.63 12.63
CA GLU A 86 9.55 -5.50 13.82
C GLU A 86 10.97 -6.04 13.62
N PRO A 87 11.18 -7.21 12.96
CA PRO A 87 12.50 -7.77 12.74
C PRO A 87 13.38 -7.02 11.73
N PHE A 88 12.84 -6.04 11.00
CA PHE A 88 13.53 -5.35 9.92
C PHE A 88 14.17 -4.05 10.43
N GLU A 89 15.47 -3.88 10.21
CA GLU A 89 16.19 -2.63 10.52
C GLU A 89 15.71 -1.49 9.62
N HIS A 90 15.58 -1.75 8.32
CA HIS A 90 15.14 -0.78 7.31
C HIS A 90 13.67 -1.02 6.90
N LYS A 91 12.74 -0.78 7.83
CA LYS A 91 11.30 -1.05 7.63
C LYS A 91 10.72 -0.36 6.41
N LEU A 92 11.10 0.89 6.15
CA LEU A 92 10.62 1.64 4.97
C LEU A 92 11.09 1.00 3.64
N ASP A 93 12.31 0.48 3.58
CA ASP A 93 12.82 -0.19 2.38
C ASP A 93 12.13 -1.54 2.16
N CYS A 94 11.77 -2.24 3.25
CA CYS A 94 10.92 -3.42 3.19
C CYS A 94 9.53 -3.10 2.62
N VAL A 95 8.93 -1.98 3.05
CA VAL A 95 7.64 -1.48 2.50
C VAL A 95 7.78 -1.12 1.02
N ARG A 96 8.82 -0.40 0.61
CA ARG A 96 9.08 -0.04 -0.80
C ARG A 96 9.22 -1.29 -1.67
N THR A 97 10.04 -2.24 -1.23
CA THR A 97 10.22 -3.53 -1.91
C THR A 97 8.89 -4.28 -2.03
N GLY A 98 8.09 -4.27 -0.97
CA GLY A 98 6.77 -4.92 -0.95
C GLY A 98 5.78 -4.26 -1.92
N ALA A 99 5.79 -2.93 -1.99
CA ALA A 99 4.99 -2.15 -2.93
C ALA A 99 5.37 -2.45 -4.39
N ASP A 100 6.66 -2.52 -4.69
CA ASP A 100 7.17 -2.89 -6.02
C ASP A 100 6.77 -4.32 -6.40
N LEU A 101 6.88 -5.26 -5.46
CA LEU A 101 6.44 -6.64 -5.66
C LEU A 101 4.94 -6.74 -5.93
N LEU A 102 4.11 -5.92 -5.25
CA LEU A 102 2.68 -5.89 -5.50
C LEU A 102 2.37 -5.37 -6.91
N VAL A 103 3.04 -4.29 -7.33
CA VAL A 103 2.90 -3.76 -8.69
C VAL A 103 3.31 -4.79 -9.73
N GLN A 104 4.40 -5.53 -9.49
CA GLN A 104 4.81 -6.62 -10.38
C GLN A 104 3.76 -7.73 -10.42
N GLU A 105 3.24 -8.16 -9.28
CA GLU A 105 2.23 -9.21 -9.22
C GLU A 105 0.92 -8.80 -9.92
N LEU A 106 0.47 -7.56 -9.73
CA LEU A 106 -0.71 -7.01 -10.44
C LEU A 106 -0.46 -6.84 -11.94
N SER A 107 0.80 -6.66 -12.36
CA SER A 107 1.16 -6.60 -13.78
C SER A 107 1.19 -7.96 -14.47
N THR A 108 1.25 -9.05 -13.69
CA THR A 108 1.21 -10.42 -14.21
C THR A 108 -0.19 -10.98 -14.12
N ASN A 109 -0.85 -11.19 -15.26
CA ASN A 109 -2.10 -11.93 -15.26
C ASN A 109 -1.82 -13.39 -14.82
N HIS A 110 -2.61 -13.93 -13.89
CA HIS A 110 -2.44 -15.27 -13.29
C HIS A 110 -2.43 -16.45 -14.29
N ARG A 111 -2.59 -16.21 -15.59
CA ARG A 111 -2.62 -17.24 -16.66
C ARG A 111 -1.79 -16.89 -17.91
N GLY A 112 -0.88 -15.92 -17.84
CA GLY A 112 -0.07 -15.52 -19.00
C GLY A 112 -0.88 -14.90 -20.15
N LYS A 113 -2.10 -14.44 -19.87
CA LYS A 113 -2.92 -13.67 -20.81
C LYS A 113 -2.54 -12.19 -20.74
N PRO A 114 -2.71 -11.42 -21.84
CA PRO A 114 -2.66 -9.96 -21.77
C PRO A 114 -3.61 -9.45 -20.68
N LEU A 115 -3.21 -8.39 -19.99
CA LEU A 115 -4.09 -7.67 -19.07
C LEU A 115 -5.30 -7.13 -19.84
N SER A 116 -6.48 -7.15 -19.23
CA SER A 116 -7.62 -6.43 -19.80
C SER A 116 -7.37 -4.91 -19.72
N HIS A 117 -8.12 -4.13 -20.50
CA HIS A 117 -8.04 -2.67 -20.43
C HIS A 117 -8.26 -2.16 -19.01
N THR A 118 -9.25 -2.72 -18.31
CA THR A 118 -9.58 -2.39 -16.92
C THR A 118 -8.44 -2.75 -15.96
N ASP A 119 -7.77 -3.89 -16.17
CA ASP A 119 -6.62 -4.26 -15.34
C ASP A 119 -5.42 -3.33 -15.57
N ILE A 120 -5.24 -2.83 -16.79
CA ILE A 120 -4.21 -1.83 -17.12
C ILE A 120 -4.49 -0.52 -16.41
N GLU A 121 -5.72 0.01 -16.52
CA GLU A 121 -6.13 1.25 -15.84
C GLU A 121 -5.98 1.13 -14.32
N LEU A 122 -6.35 -0.03 -13.76
CA LEU A 122 -6.15 -0.35 -12.35
C LEU A 122 -4.67 -0.30 -11.96
N LEU A 123 -3.83 -0.98 -12.71
CA LEU A 123 -2.39 -1.06 -12.46
C LEU A 123 -1.73 0.31 -12.56
N GLU A 124 -2.08 1.10 -13.57
CA GLU A 124 -1.60 2.48 -13.73
C GLU A 124 -2.01 3.36 -12.55
N ARG A 125 -3.25 3.20 -12.07
CA ARG A 125 -3.73 3.90 -10.90
C ARG A 125 -2.95 3.52 -9.64
N VAL A 126 -2.73 2.23 -9.40
CA VAL A 126 -1.92 1.75 -8.25
C VAL A 126 -0.50 2.31 -8.32
N LYS A 127 0.15 2.23 -9.48
CA LYS A 127 1.51 2.77 -9.69
C LYS A 127 1.59 4.26 -9.39
N LEU A 128 0.63 5.04 -9.90
CA LEU A 128 0.58 6.49 -9.66
C LEU A 128 0.49 6.81 -8.17
N GLU A 129 -0.42 6.14 -7.46
CA GLU A 129 -0.64 6.37 -6.04
C GLU A 129 0.56 5.95 -5.19
N PHE A 130 1.19 4.82 -5.53
CA PHE A 130 2.37 4.32 -4.83
C PHE A 130 3.56 5.26 -5.02
N ASN A 131 3.81 5.70 -6.26
CA ASN A 131 4.87 6.67 -6.55
C ASN A 131 4.65 7.96 -5.77
N LEU A 132 3.43 8.50 -5.73
CA LEU A 132 3.15 9.74 -5.01
C LEU A 132 3.35 9.58 -3.50
N ALA A 133 2.93 8.46 -2.91
CA ALA A 133 3.12 8.15 -1.50
C ALA A 133 4.61 7.93 -1.12
N LEU A 134 5.39 7.31 -2.01
CA LEU A 134 6.78 6.92 -1.74
C LEU A 134 7.80 7.96 -2.22
N SER A 135 7.40 8.90 -3.08
CA SER A 135 8.22 10.02 -3.58
C SER A 135 8.45 11.14 -2.57
N GLY A 136 7.93 10.98 -1.35
CA GLY A 136 8.14 11.92 -0.23
C GLY A 136 9.58 12.42 -0.21
N LYS A 137 9.73 13.72 -0.48
CA LYS A 137 11.01 14.40 -0.66
C LYS A 137 11.98 13.96 0.44
N SER A 138 13.16 13.49 0.04
CA SER A 138 14.36 13.79 0.80
C SER A 138 14.46 15.30 0.83
N GLU A 139 13.92 15.95 1.87
CA GLU A 139 14.39 17.28 2.21
C GLU A 139 15.87 17.11 2.54
N SER A 140 16.70 17.53 1.60
CA SER A 140 18.11 17.74 1.80
C SER A 140 18.29 18.46 3.12
N HIS A 141 19.01 17.80 4.01
CA HIS A 141 19.64 18.40 5.16
C HIS A 141 20.74 19.35 4.64
N ASP A 142 20.36 20.46 4.01
CA ASP A 142 21.29 21.57 3.75
C ASP A 142 21.43 22.35 5.04
N PHE A 143 22.25 21.76 5.91
CA PHE A 143 22.98 22.44 6.96
C PHE A 143 23.89 23.50 6.31
N VAL A 144 23.35 24.66 5.92
CA VAL A 144 24.17 25.85 5.70
C VAL A 144 24.44 26.48 7.05
N ASN A 145 25.50 25.97 7.65
CA ASN A 145 26.20 26.57 8.75
C ASN A 145 27.01 27.78 8.25
N ARG A 146 27.02 28.85 9.06
CA ARG A 146 27.92 30.01 9.07
C ARG A 146 27.72 31.12 8.03
N GLY A 147 27.31 32.28 8.56
CA GLY A 147 27.67 33.55 7.94
C GLY A 147 26.83 34.75 8.37
N LYS A 148 26.88 35.13 9.65
CA LYS A 148 27.11 36.52 10.12
C LYS A 148 27.12 36.59 11.65
#